data_AF-A0A950AQD1-F1
#
_entry.id   AF-A0A950AQD1-F1
#
_cell.length_a   1.000
_cell.length_b   1.000
_cell.length_c   1.000
_cell.angle_alpha   90.00
_cell.angle_beta   90.00
_cell.angle_gamma   90.00
#
_symmetry.space_group_name_H-M   'P 1'
#
loop_
_entity.id
_entity.type
_entity.pdbx_description
1 polymer ?
#
loop_
_entity_poly.entity_id
_entity_poly.type
_entity_poly.pdbx_seq_one_letter_code
_entity_poly.pdbx_strand_id
1 'polypeptide(L)'
;MSKTLHAYYERELRFIRRLAQDFAQQYPAAAGRLLLEPNRSADPHVERLIESLALLAGRVHQKLDDEFPELTEALLNTLYPHYLAPIPSMAIVQFELDAGRARLPGGLTIAKGSQLLIQPVGDLPCKFRMAYPVTLWPVCGSLT
;
A
#
# COMPACT_ATOMS: atom_id res chain seq x y z
N MET A 1 -15.87 -7.74 18.03
CA MET A 1 -15.96 -8.20 16.63
C MET A 1 -15.64 -7.01 15.74
N SER A 2 -14.60 -7.08 14.89
CA SER A 2 -14.29 -5.99 13.95
C SER A 2 -15.46 -5.82 12.97
N LYS A 3 -15.83 -4.59 12.62
CA LYS A 3 -16.89 -4.31 11.62
C LYS A 3 -16.61 -5.01 10.28
N THR A 4 -15.34 -5.26 9.96
CA THR A 4 -14.91 -5.99 8.76
C THR A 4 -15.34 -7.46 8.78
N LEU A 5 -15.13 -8.18 9.89
CA LEU A 5 -15.45 -9.61 9.99
C LEU A 5 -16.94 -9.90 9.83
N HIS A 6 -17.81 -9.00 10.29
CA HIS A 6 -19.25 -9.16 10.14
C HIS A 6 -19.67 -9.19 8.65
N ALA A 7 -19.03 -8.37 7.80
CA ALA A 7 -19.30 -8.39 6.36
C ALA A 7 -18.86 -9.71 5.70
N TYR A 8 -17.71 -10.27 6.12
CA TYR A 8 -17.27 -11.59 5.67
C TYR A 8 -18.23 -12.68 6.12
N TYR A 9 -18.65 -12.68 7.38
CA TYR A 9 -19.65 -13.60 7.91
C TYR A 9 -20.96 -13.57 7.10
N GLU A 10 -21.53 -12.39 6.85
CA GLU A 10 -22.77 -12.23 6.08
C GLU A 10 -22.62 -12.65 4.60
N ARG A 11 -21.42 -12.49 4.04
CA ARG A 11 -21.09 -12.98 2.70
C ARG A 11 -21.07 -14.51 2.68
N GLU A 12 -20.33 -15.13 3.60
CA GLU A 12 -20.22 -16.60 3.68
C GLU A 12 -21.55 -17.26 4.04
N LEU A 13 -22.35 -16.64 4.93
CA LEU A 13 -23.65 -17.17 5.31
C LEU A 13 -24.61 -17.20 4.12
N ARG A 14 -24.65 -16.12 3.32
CA ARG A 14 -25.44 -16.10 2.09
C ARG A 14 -24.94 -17.12 1.07
N PHE A 15 -23.62 -17.27 0.94
CA PHE A 15 -23.02 -18.24 0.04
C PHE A 15 -23.37 -19.68 0.44
N ILE A 16 -23.19 -20.05 1.70
CA ILE A 16 -23.51 -21.39 2.22
C ILE A 16 -25.01 -21.67 2.10
N ARG A 17 -25.89 -20.69 2.35
CA ARG A 17 -27.33 -20.86 2.15
C ARG A 17 -27.70 -21.15 0.70
N ARG A 18 -27.09 -20.44 -0.25
CA ARG A 18 -27.28 -20.72 -1.68
C ARG A 18 -26.81 -22.13 -2.05
N LEU A 19 -25.64 -22.55 -1.54
CA LEU A 19 -25.15 -23.92 -1.74
C LEU A 19 -26.08 -24.97 -1.11
N ALA A 20 -26.65 -24.68 0.07
CA ALA A 20 -27.60 -25.56 0.72
C ALA A 20 -28.90 -25.69 -0.08
N GLN A 21 -29.38 -24.62 -0.71
CA GLN A 21 -30.51 -24.66 -1.66
C GLN A 21 -30.19 -25.55 -2.86
N ASP A 22 -29.03 -25.34 -3.49
CA ASP A 22 -28.60 -26.11 -4.66
C ASP A 22 -28.44 -27.60 -4.30
N PHE A 23 -27.87 -27.90 -3.13
CA PHE A 23 -27.78 -29.25 -2.59
C PHE A 23 -29.14 -29.88 -2.34
N ALA A 24 -30.10 -29.11 -1.80
CA ALA A 24 -31.44 -29.61 -1.52
C ALA A 24 -32.23 -29.96 -2.80
N GLN A 25 -32.03 -29.19 -3.88
CA GLN A 25 -32.61 -29.50 -5.19
C GLN A 25 -32.02 -30.78 -5.79
N GLN A 26 -30.71 -30.98 -5.64
CA GLN A 26 -30.02 -32.16 -6.20
C GLN A 26 -30.24 -33.43 -5.38
N TYR A 27 -30.36 -33.31 -4.05
CA TYR A 27 -30.45 -34.45 -3.13
C TYR A 27 -31.61 -34.31 -2.13
N PRO A 28 -32.88 -34.42 -2.57
CA PRO A 28 -34.05 -34.18 -1.71
C PRO A 28 -34.11 -35.11 -0.49
N ALA A 29 -33.70 -36.36 -0.65
CA ALA A 29 -33.72 -37.34 0.45
C ALA A 29 -32.73 -36.99 1.58
N ALA A 30 -31.56 -36.45 1.25
CA ALA A 30 -30.58 -36.01 2.24
C ALA A 30 -30.99 -34.67 2.87
N ALA A 31 -31.49 -33.74 2.05
CA ALA A 31 -31.96 -32.44 2.51
C ALA A 31 -33.19 -32.53 3.44
N GLY A 32 -34.09 -33.48 3.19
CA GLY A 32 -35.21 -33.77 4.08
C GLY A 32 -34.77 -34.22 5.48
N ARG A 33 -33.66 -34.97 5.59
CA ARG A 33 -33.08 -35.35 6.89
C ARG A 33 -32.48 -34.18 7.66
N LEU A 34 -31.99 -33.18 6.93
CA LEU A 34 -31.38 -31.97 7.47
C LEU A 34 -32.38 -30.81 7.62
N LEU A 35 -33.65 -31.06 7.27
CA LEU A 35 -34.74 -30.08 7.30
C LEU A 35 -34.36 -28.76 6.60
N LEU A 36 -33.66 -28.87 5.46
CA LEU A 36 -33.20 -27.72 4.69
C LEU A 36 -34.38 -27.12 3.91
N GLU A 37 -34.87 -25.97 4.37
CA GLU A 37 -35.82 -25.14 3.64
C GLU A 37 -35.08 -24.08 2.81
N PRO A 38 -35.74 -23.38 1.86
CA PRO A 38 -35.06 -22.48 0.95
C PRO A 38 -34.13 -21.47 1.63
N ASN A 39 -34.48 -20.87 2.76
CA ASN A 39 -33.63 -19.85 3.38
C ASN A 39 -33.01 -20.23 4.73
N ARG A 40 -33.43 -21.35 5.33
CA ARG A 40 -33.06 -21.72 6.69
C ARG A 40 -33.26 -23.22 6.91
N SER A 41 -32.48 -23.83 7.81
CA SER A 41 -32.90 -25.13 8.36
C SER A 41 -33.96 -24.92 9.45
N ALA A 42 -34.98 -25.77 9.46
CA ALA A 42 -35.95 -25.79 10.56
C ALA A 42 -35.33 -26.36 11.85
N ASP A 43 -34.21 -27.08 11.76
CA ASP A 43 -33.44 -27.56 12.91
C ASP A 43 -32.50 -26.46 13.43
N PRO A 44 -32.68 -25.97 14.68
CA PRO A 44 -31.81 -24.97 15.28
C PRO A 44 -30.34 -25.40 15.38
N HIS A 45 -30.05 -26.71 15.49
CA HIS A 45 -28.68 -27.21 15.57
C HIS A 45 -27.98 -27.14 14.22
N VAL A 46 -28.67 -27.52 13.14
CA VAL A 46 -28.15 -27.41 11.77
C VAL A 46 -27.93 -25.94 11.42
N GLU A 47 -28.86 -25.05 11.76
CA GLU A 47 -28.69 -23.62 11.52
C GLU A 47 -27.48 -23.05 12.27
N ARG A 48 -27.31 -23.40 13.55
CA ARG A 48 -26.13 -22.97 14.33
C ARG A 48 -24.81 -23.52 13.79
N LEU A 49 -24.82 -24.72 13.19
CA LEU A 49 -23.65 -25.27 12.51
C LEU A 49 -23.33 -24.48 11.23
N ILE A 50 -24.35 -24.13 10.45
CA ILE A 50 -24.19 -23.28 9.25
C ILE A 50 -23.64 -21.91 9.62
N GLU A 51 -24.19 -21.27 10.66
CA GLU A 51 -23.71 -19.98 11.17
C GLU A 51 -22.27 -20.07 11.69
N SER A 52 -21.94 -21.13 12.43
CA SER A 52 -20.57 -21.35 12.95
C SER A 52 -19.57 -21.57 11.81
N LEU A 53 -19.95 -22.35 10.80
CA LEU A 53 -19.14 -22.58 9.61
C LEU A 53 -18.92 -21.28 8.82
N ALA A 54 -19.98 -20.48 8.62
CA ALA A 54 -19.89 -19.18 7.97
C ALA A 54 -18.94 -18.23 8.71
N LEU A 55 -18.95 -18.26 10.05
CA LEU A 55 -18.04 -17.46 10.86
C LEU A 55 -16.59 -17.92 10.71
N LEU A 56 -16.33 -19.22 10.74
CA LEU A 56 -14.99 -19.77 10.55
C LEU A 56 -14.45 -19.48 9.15
N ALA A 57 -15.25 -19.74 8.10
CA ALA A 57 -14.90 -19.42 6.72
C ALA A 57 -14.66 -17.92 6.53
N GLY A 58 -15.51 -17.08 7.12
CA GLY A 58 -15.36 -15.63 7.06
C GLY A 58 -14.05 -15.14 7.69
N ARG A 59 -13.61 -15.77 8.79
CA ARG A 59 -12.29 -15.47 9.40
C ARG A 59 -11.13 -15.92 8.51
N VAL A 60 -11.25 -17.05 7.83
CA VAL A 60 -10.21 -17.53 6.91
C VAL A 60 -10.09 -16.59 5.71
N HIS A 61 -11.21 -16.24 5.06
CA HIS A 61 -11.19 -15.32 3.93
C HIS A 61 -10.70 -13.93 4.33
N GLN A 62 -11.10 -13.42 5.50
CA GLN A 62 -10.54 -12.17 6.01
C GLN A 62 -9.02 -12.25 6.14
N LYS A 63 -8.49 -13.32 6.75
CA LYS A 63 -7.03 -13.48 6.89
C LYS A 63 -6.32 -13.56 5.54
N LEU A 64 -6.89 -14.29 4.58
CA LEU A 64 -6.31 -14.39 3.24
C LEU A 64 -6.25 -13.03 2.54
N ASP A 65 -7.34 -12.26 2.61
CA ASP A 65 -7.40 -10.93 1.99
C ASP A 65 -6.45 -9.94 2.70
N ASP A 66 -6.26 -10.07 4.02
CA ASP A 66 -5.32 -9.25 4.80
C ASP A 66 -3.85 -9.60 4.50
N GLU A 67 -3.51 -10.87 4.23
CA GLU A 67 -2.13 -11.35 3.99
C GLU A 67 -1.67 -11.21 2.51
N PHE A 68 -2.59 -11.15 1.55
CA PHE A 68 -2.26 -11.10 0.11
C PHE A 68 -1.40 -9.88 -0.32
N PRO A 69 -1.62 -8.67 0.20
CA PRO A 69 -0.81 -7.49 -0.16
C PRO A 69 0.68 -7.68 0.16
N GLU A 70 1.01 -8.27 1.31
CA GLU A 70 2.39 -8.50 1.75
C GLU A 70 3.16 -9.37 0.75
N LEU A 71 2.50 -10.41 0.21
CA LEU A 71 3.09 -11.28 -0.80
C LEU A 71 3.39 -10.53 -2.09
N THR A 72 2.43 -9.73 -2.58
CA THR A 72 2.62 -8.95 -3.81
C THR A 72 3.70 -7.90 -3.67
N GLU A 73 3.80 -7.26 -2.50
CA GLU A 73 4.83 -6.28 -2.18
C GLU A 73 6.22 -6.92 -2.11
N ALA A 74 6.35 -8.08 -1.45
CA ALA A 74 7.62 -8.82 -1.39
C ALA A 74 8.12 -9.26 -2.77
N LEU A 75 7.21 -9.68 -3.64
CA LEU A 75 7.54 -10.07 -5.01
C LEU A 75 7.95 -8.88 -5.87
N LEU A 76 7.22 -7.76 -5.76
CA LEU A 76 7.58 -6.50 -6.44
C LEU A 76 8.91 -5.93 -5.95
N ASN A 77 9.22 -6.03 -4.65
CA ASN A 77 10.53 -5.64 -4.11
C ASN A 77 11.68 -6.46 -4.73
N THR A 78 11.43 -7.72 -5.09
CA THR A 78 12.44 -8.57 -5.72
C THR A 78 12.60 -8.26 -7.21
N LEU A 79 11.49 -8.08 -7.94
CA LEU A 79 11.52 -7.91 -9.40
C LEU A 79 11.75 -6.44 -9.83
N TYR A 80 11.12 -5.49 -9.14
CA TYR A 80 11.08 -4.06 -9.48
C TYR A 80 11.20 -3.16 -8.24
N PRO A 81 12.36 -3.19 -7.53
CA PRO A 81 12.54 -2.43 -6.28
C PRO A 81 12.37 -0.92 -6.43
N HIS A 82 12.58 -0.38 -7.64
CA HIS A 82 12.48 1.06 -7.93
C HIS A 82 11.03 1.58 -8.03
N TYR A 83 10.03 0.70 -8.13
CA TYR A 83 8.61 1.09 -8.13
C TYR A 83 8.05 1.31 -6.72
N LEU A 84 8.61 0.62 -5.74
CA LEU A 84 8.23 0.74 -4.33
C LEU A 84 9.13 1.71 -3.56
N ALA A 85 10.25 2.13 -4.16
CA ALA A 85 11.15 3.09 -3.54
C ALA A 85 10.48 4.47 -3.38
N PRO A 86 10.54 5.08 -2.17
CA PRO A 86 10.00 6.41 -1.96
C PRO A 86 10.78 7.45 -2.79
N ILE A 87 10.06 8.40 -3.38
CA ILE A 87 10.69 9.51 -4.10
C ILE A 87 11.26 10.49 -3.07
N PRO A 88 12.57 10.76 -3.07
CA PRO A 88 13.15 11.71 -2.12
C PRO A 88 12.69 13.14 -2.44
N SER A 89 12.69 14.01 -1.43
CA SER A 89 12.48 15.44 -1.64
C SER A 89 13.53 16.01 -2.60
N MET A 90 13.10 16.83 -3.56
CA MET A 90 13.94 17.48 -4.56
C MET A 90 13.70 18.99 -4.55
N ALA A 91 14.75 19.78 -4.76
CA ALA A 91 14.69 21.23 -4.83
C ALA A 91 15.65 21.75 -5.89
N ILE A 92 15.33 22.93 -6.45
CA ILE A 92 16.20 23.68 -7.35
C ILE A 92 16.89 24.77 -6.52
N VAL A 93 18.20 24.91 -6.67
CA VAL A 93 18.99 25.95 -5.98
C VAL A 93 19.75 26.79 -7.00
N GLN A 94 19.80 28.10 -6.76
CA GLN A 94 20.58 29.05 -7.54
C GLN A 94 21.83 29.45 -6.73
N PHE A 95 22.98 29.43 -7.38
CA PHE A 95 24.22 29.91 -6.79
C PHE A 95 24.58 31.26 -7.41
N GLU A 96 24.82 32.25 -6.55
CA GLU A 96 25.31 33.56 -6.97
C GLU A 96 26.76 33.72 -6.54
N LEU A 97 27.60 34.15 -7.48
CA LEU A 97 28.98 34.50 -7.18
C LEU A 97 29.04 35.92 -6.64
N ASP A 98 29.62 36.10 -5.46
CA ASP A 98 29.92 37.42 -4.93
C ASP A 98 31.00 38.09 -5.80
N ALA A 99 30.60 39.13 -6.54
CA ALA A 99 31.45 39.90 -7.44
C ALA A 99 32.68 40.51 -6.74
N GLY A 100 32.63 40.73 -5.41
CA GLY A 100 33.74 41.23 -4.62
C GLY A 100 34.82 40.21 -4.28
N ARG A 101 34.48 38.90 -4.29
CA ARG A 101 35.37 37.80 -3.89
C ARG A 101 35.77 36.88 -5.05
N ALA A 102 35.06 36.92 -6.17
CA ALA A 102 35.26 36.01 -7.30
C ALA A 102 36.33 36.50 -8.30
N ARG A 103 37.62 36.49 -7.90
CA ARG A 103 38.74 36.50 -8.88
C ARG A 103 39.04 35.08 -9.34
N LEU A 104 38.07 34.42 -9.96
CA LEU A 104 38.17 33.03 -10.42
C LEU A 104 38.08 32.98 -11.96
N PRO A 105 39.14 33.36 -12.69
CA PRO A 105 39.12 33.35 -14.16
C PRO A 105 38.87 31.95 -14.76
N GLY A 106 39.10 30.88 -14.01
CA GLY A 106 38.83 29.49 -14.41
C GLY A 106 37.43 28.96 -14.07
N GLY A 107 36.55 29.77 -13.48
CA GLY A 107 35.25 29.32 -12.97
C GLY A 107 35.35 28.48 -11.68
N LEU A 108 34.24 28.34 -10.96
CA LEU A 108 34.14 27.51 -9.76
C LEU A 108 33.25 26.31 -10.04
N THR A 109 33.81 25.10 -10.02
CA THR A 109 33.03 23.88 -10.21
C THR A 109 32.59 23.28 -8.88
N ILE A 110 31.28 23.19 -8.67
CA ILE A 110 30.65 22.44 -7.58
C ILE A 110 30.47 21.01 -8.08
N ALA A 111 31.06 20.04 -7.37
CA ALA A 111 30.99 18.64 -7.75
C ALA A 111 29.60 18.03 -7.49
N LYS A 112 29.28 16.98 -8.24
CA LYS A 112 28.15 16.09 -7.90
C LYS A 112 28.37 15.54 -6.48
N GLY A 113 27.30 15.48 -5.69
CA GLY A 113 27.33 14.97 -4.32
C GLY A 113 27.73 16.00 -3.26
N SER A 114 28.12 17.23 -3.64
CA SER A 114 28.31 18.33 -2.69
C SER A 114 27.07 18.54 -1.83
N GLN A 115 27.27 18.61 -0.51
CA GLN A 115 26.18 18.72 0.46
C GLN A 115 25.67 20.16 0.57
N LEU A 116 24.35 20.31 0.58
CA LEU A 116 23.65 21.55 0.85
C LEU A 116 22.97 21.43 2.21
N LEU A 117 23.37 22.28 3.13
CA LEU A 117 22.77 22.41 4.45
C LEU A 117 21.58 23.36 4.33
N ILE A 118 20.41 22.87 4.72
CA ILE A 118 19.19 23.67 4.80
C ILE A 118 18.84 23.83 6.27
N GLN A 119 18.13 24.91 6.60
CA GLN A 119 17.55 25.05 7.93
C GLN A 119 16.65 23.84 8.24
N PRO A 120 16.75 23.27 9.45
CA PRO A 120 15.94 22.12 9.83
C PRO A 120 14.45 22.48 9.77
N VAL A 121 13.64 21.54 9.29
CA VAL A 121 12.18 21.65 9.28
C VAL A 121 11.68 20.94 10.54
N GLY A 122 11.33 21.72 11.57
CA GLY A 122 11.09 21.18 12.91
C GLY A 122 12.37 20.65 13.55
N ASP A 123 12.31 19.46 14.15
CA ASP A 123 13.46 18.83 14.85
C ASP A 123 14.31 17.92 13.94
N LEU A 124 13.99 17.80 12.65
CA LEU A 124 14.67 16.87 11.74
C LEU A 124 15.68 17.60 10.82
N PRO A 125 16.98 17.23 10.88
CA PRO A 125 17.98 17.81 9.99
C PRO A 125 17.81 17.24 8.56
N CYS A 126 17.51 18.11 7.59
CA CYS A 126 17.42 17.75 6.19
C CYS A 126 18.74 18.05 5.47
N LYS A 127 19.26 17.08 4.70
CA LYS A 127 20.50 17.21 3.93
C LYS A 127 20.21 16.96 2.46
N PHE A 128 20.56 17.92 1.61
CA PHE A 128 20.47 17.77 0.16
C PHE A 128 21.86 17.57 -0.44
N ARG A 129 21.92 16.97 -1.63
CA ARG A 129 23.16 16.79 -2.38
C ARG A 129 22.95 17.17 -3.83
N MET A 130 23.97 17.77 -4.43
CA MET A 130 23.98 18.08 -5.86
C MET A 130 23.83 16.79 -6.69
N ALA A 131 22.81 16.74 -7.56
CA ALA A 131 22.55 15.59 -8.43
C ALA A 131 23.52 15.50 -9.63
N TYR A 132 24.11 16.63 -10.02
CA TYR A 132 25.05 16.78 -11.14
C TYR A 132 26.07 17.89 -10.84
N PRO A 133 27.25 17.90 -11.48
CA PRO A 133 28.22 18.97 -11.31
C PRO A 133 27.75 20.26 -11.98
N VAL A 134 28.06 21.41 -11.36
CA VAL A 134 27.72 22.75 -11.88
C VAL A 134 28.96 23.63 -11.83
N THR A 135 29.30 24.24 -12.97
CA THR A 135 30.39 25.24 -13.04
C THR A 135 29.80 26.64 -13.03
N LEU A 136 30.16 27.41 -12.01
CA LEU A 136 29.83 28.83 -11.88
C LEU A 136 30.90 29.64 -12.61
N TRP A 137 30.48 30.35 -13.64
CA TRP A 137 31.34 31.26 -14.38
C TRP A 137 31.20 32.67 -13.81
N PRO A 138 32.28 33.46 -13.71
CA PRO A 138 32.25 34.83 -13.22
C PRO A 138 31.67 35.80 -14.27
N VAL A 139 30.60 35.40 -14.95
CA VAL A 139 29.86 36.25 -15.89
C VAL A 139 28.74 36.94 -15.12
N CYS A 140 28.88 38.24 -14.94
CA CYS A 140 27.80 39.07 -14.42
C CYS A 140 26.75 39.18 -15.53
N GLY A 141 25.73 38.32 -15.50
CA GLY A 141 24.58 38.47 -16.38
C GLY A 141 23.81 39.70 -15.94
N SER A 142 24.09 40.86 -16.54
CA SER A 142 23.16 42.00 -16.51
C SER A 142 21.94 41.60 -17.34
N LEU A 143 20.99 40.90 -16.74
CA LEU A 143 19.67 40.75 -17.33
C LEU A 143 18.95 42.09 -17.15
N THR A 144 18.84 42.80 -18.28
CA THR A 144 18.00 43.98 -18.48
C THR A 144 16.53 43.56 -18.54
#